data_AF-A0A7S6M7I8-F1
#
_entry.id   AF-A0A7S6M7I8-F1
#
_cell.length_a   1.000
_cell.length_b   1.000
_cell.length_c   1.000
_cell.angle_alpha   90.00
_cell.angle_beta   90.00
_cell.angle_gamma   90.00
#
_symmetry.space_group_name_H-M   'P 1'
#
loop_
_entity.id
_entity.type
_entity.pdbx_description
1 polymer ?
#
loop_
_entity_poly.entity_id
_entity_poly.type
_entity_poly.pdbx_seq_one_letter_code
_entity_poly.pdbx_strand_id
1 'polypeptide(L)'
;MRTAGRALLVCGLTALLFGCAEKFTRERFDIIAVGVEDREDVIRTLGEPRYEAGDEMYFEDLDRNLHARVFFGPDGRVRGKEWMDARRGEWDGRHPDSDPPPQGEVRESRRRNTTVKP
;
A
#
# COMPACT_ATOMS: atom_id res chain seq x y z
N MET A 1 -13.12 -38.55 49.19
CA MET A 1 -13.87 -37.30 48.89
C MET A 1 -13.18 -36.17 49.66
N ARG A 2 -12.64 -35.08 49.13
CA ARG A 2 -12.58 -34.45 47.81
C ARG A 2 -11.25 -33.69 47.74
N THR A 3 -10.56 -33.78 46.62
CA THR A 3 -9.42 -32.93 46.23
C THR A 3 -9.91 -31.51 45.94
N ALA A 4 -9.28 -30.50 46.54
CA ALA A 4 -9.52 -29.08 46.23
C ALA A 4 -8.19 -28.33 46.48
N GLY A 5 -7.69 -27.46 45.62
CA GLY A 5 -8.07 -27.07 44.29
C GLY A 5 -6.82 -26.43 43.67
N ARG A 6 -6.31 -27.02 42.59
CA ARG A 6 -5.17 -26.52 41.82
C ARG A 6 -5.76 -25.74 40.65
N ALA A 7 -6.13 -24.47 40.84
CA ALA A 7 -6.63 -23.63 39.75
C ALA A 7 -6.64 -22.15 40.14
N LEU A 8 -5.54 -21.44 39.89
CA LEU A 8 -5.54 -19.97 39.76
C LEU A 8 -4.14 -19.51 39.32
N LEU A 9 -3.78 -19.75 38.06
CA LEU A 9 -2.58 -19.16 37.43
C LEU A 9 -2.63 -19.29 35.90
N VAL A 10 -3.75 -18.89 35.27
CA VAL A 10 -3.85 -18.84 33.80
C VAL A 10 -4.69 -17.63 33.37
N CYS A 11 -4.24 -16.40 33.65
CA CYS A 11 -4.87 -15.17 33.12
C CYS A 11 -3.85 -14.12 32.62
N GLY A 12 -2.56 -14.42 32.54
CA GLY A 12 -1.52 -13.40 32.28
C GLY A 12 -0.81 -13.46 30.93
N LEU A 13 -1.23 -14.32 29.98
CA LEU A 13 -0.41 -14.66 28.81
C LEU A 13 -1.12 -14.57 27.45
N THR A 14 -2.06 -13.64 27.26
CA THR A 14 -2.71 -13.40 25.96
C THR A 14 -2.37 -12.05 25.32
N ALA A 15 -1.58 -11.20 25.98
CA ALA A 15 -1.25 -9.85 25.47
C ALA A 15 -0.10 -9.79 24.44
N LEU A 16 0.57 -10.90 24.14
CA LEU A 16 1.75 -10.93 23.23
C LEU A 16 1.46 -11.44 21.80
N LEU A 17 0.20 -11.74 21.46
CA LEU A 17 -0.13 -12.26 20.12
C LEU A 17 -0.59 -11.19 19.10
N PHE A 18 -0.67 -9.92 19.50
CA PHE A 18 -0.73 -8.82 18.54
C PHE A 18 0.70 -8.43 18.16
N GLY A 19 1.35 -9.31 17.39
CA GLY A 19 2.56 -8.93 16.66
C GLY A 19 2.29 -7.63 15.92
N CYS A 20 3.24 -6.70 15.93
CA CYS A 20 3.16 -5.40 15.27
C CYS A 20 2.49 -5.56 13.90
N ALA A 21 1.21 -5.17 13.81
CA ALA A 21 0.46 -5.27 12.57
C ALA A 21 1.14 -4.33 11.57
N GLU A 22 1.58 -4.90 10.45
CA GLU A 22 2.27 -4.17 9.40
C GLU A 22 1.39 -3.04 8.88
N LYS A 23 1.92 -1.81 8.86
CA LYS A 23 1.13 -0.62 8.52
C LYS A 23 0.95 -0.44 7.02
N PHE A 24 1.93 -0.87 6.23
CA PHE A 24 1.89 -0.70 4.79
C PHE A 24 1.12 -1.87 4.15
N THR A 25 -0.20 -1.74 4.04
CA THR A 25 -1.07 -2.73 3.40
C THR A 25 -2.03 -2.06 2.44
N ARG A 26 -2.57 -2.83 1.47
CA ARG A 26 -3.56 -2.34 0.51
C ARG A 26 -4.78 -1.72 1.20
N GLU A 27 -5.31 -2.42 2.21
CA GLU A 27 -6.50 -1.98 2.95
C GLU A 27 -6.28 -0.63 3.63
N ARG A 28 -5.09 -0.41 4.22
CA ARG A 28 -4.75 0.85 4.87
C ARG A 28 -4.48 1.95 3.85
N PHE A 29 -3.93 1.61 2.70
CA PHE A 29 -3.77 2.54 1.57
C PHE A 29 -5.12 2.99 1.02
N ASP A 30 -6.12 2.11 0.95
CA ASP A 30 -7.45 2.44 0.45
C ASP A 30 -8.19 3.42 1.37
N ILE A 31 -7.90 3.42 2.67
CA ILE A 31 -8.47 4.37 3.65
C ILE A 31 -8.06 5.82 3.38
N ILE A 32 -6.87 6.07 2.84
CA ILE A 32 -6.40 7.44 2.55
C ILE A 32 -7.29 8.04 1.46
N ALA A 33 -8.06 9.07 1.80
CA ALA A 33 -8.90 9.78 0.86
C ALA A 33 -8.15 10.95 0.19
N VAL A 34 -8.50 11.19 -1.06
CA VAL A 34 -7.98 12.36 -1.79
C VAL A 34 -8.71 13.61 -1.29
N GLY A 35 -7.96 14.67 -1.00
CA GLY A 35 -8.45 15.97 -0.57
C GLY A 35 -8.73 16.09 0.93
N VAL A 36 -8.48 15.03 1.72
CA VAL A 36 -8.80 15.01 3.16
C VAL A 36 -7.53 14.88 3.98
N GLU A 37 -6.80 13.77 3.86
CA GLU A 37 -5.63 13.48 4.69
C GLU A 37 -4.43 14.35 4.32
N ASP A 38 -3.60 14.65 5.32
CA ASP A 38 -2.30 15.30 5.16
C ASP A 38 -1.15 14.29 5.34
N ARG A 39 0.10 14.80 5.36
CA ARG A 39 1.30 13.98 5.51
C ARG A 39 1.33 13.16 6.80
N GLU A 40 0.95 13.76 7.93
CA GLU A 40 1.00 13.07 9.22
C GLU A 40 -0.05 11.96 9.27
N ASP A 41 -1.22 12.20 8.69
CA ASP A 41 -2.27 11.19 8.54
C ASP A 41 -1.81 9.99 7.71
N VAL A 42 -1.13 10.25 6.59
CA VAL A 42 -0.58 9.21 5.72
C VAL A 42 0.48 8.39 6.46
N ILE A 43 1.41 9.03 7.17
CA ILE A 43 2.45 8.33 7.97
C ILE A 43 1.80 7.51 9.09
N ARG A 44 0.80 8.06 9.77
CA ARG A 44 0.06 7.35 10.82
C ARG A 44 -0.62 6.10 10.26
N THR A 45 -1.13 6.19 9.05
CA THR A 45 -1.86 5.12 8.36
C THR A 45 -0.93 4.06 7.79
N LEU A 46 0.10 4.42 7.02
CA LEU A 46 0.97 3.50 6.27
C LEU A 46 2.31 3.20 6.93
N GLY A 47 2.71 3.99 7.92
CA GLY A 47 4.05 3.94 8.50
C GLY A 47 5.00 4.94 7.86
N GLU A 48 6.29 4.78 8.13
CA GLU A 48 7.31 5.68 7.59
C GLU A 48 7.51 5.43 6.08
N PRO A 49 7.61 6.49 5.26
CA PRO A 49 7.95 6.34 3.85
C PRO A 49 9.39 5.85 3.69
N ARG A 50 9.65 5.16 2.59
CA ARG A 50 11.01 4.79 2.19
C ARG A 50 11.86 6.03 1.89
N TYR A 51 11.26 7.02 1.25
CA TYR A 51 11.79 8.36 1.05
C TYR A 51 10.69 9.37 0.70
N GLU A 52 11.01 10.65 0.83
CA GLU A 52 10.15 11.78 0.47
C GLU A 52 10.85 12.64 -0.59
N ALA A 53 10.08 13.19 -1.52
CA ALA A 53 10.58 14.08 -2.55
C ALA A 53 9.56 15.19 -2.84
N GLY A 54 9.85 16.41 -2.38
CA GLY A 54 8.97 17.56 -2.64
C GLY A 54 7.56 17.32 -2.12
N ASP A 55 6.58 17.31 -3.03
CA ASP A 55 5.16 17.06 -2.78
C ASP A 55 4.78 15.57 -2.82
N GLU A 56 5.74 14.65 -2.66
CA GLU A 56 5.49 13.21 -2.76
C GLU A 56 6.10 12.39 -1.62
N MET A 57 5.42 11.29 -1.27
CA MET A 57 5.92 10.24 -0.39
C MET A 57 5.91 8.90 -1.10
N TYR A 58 6.99 8.13 -0.90
CA TYR A 58 7.18 6.82 -1.51
C TYR A 58 7.23 5.75 -0.43
N PHE A 59 6.41 4.72 -0.58
CA PHE A 59 6.33 3.57 0.30
C PHE A 59 6.74 2.32 -0.46
N GLU A 60 7.51 1.45 0.18
CA GLU A 60 8.05 0.26 -0.43
C GLU A 60 8.15 -0.86 0.59
N ASP A 61 7.74 -2.06 0.17
CA ASP A 61 8.00 -3.31 0.84
C ASP A 61 8.54 -4.30 -0.19
N LEU A 62 9.87 -4.47 -0.17
CA LEU A 62 10.59 -5.32 -1.09
C LEU A 62 10.32 -6.82 -0.86
N ASP A 63 9.99 -7.22 0.37
CA ASP A 63 9.70 -8.62 0.68
C ASP A 63 8.40 -9.05 0.01
N ARG A 64 7.41 -8.16 -0.04
CA ARG A 64 6.10 -8.40 -0.67
C ARG A 64 5.98 -7.83 -2.09
N ASN A 65 6.99 -7.11 -2.57
CA ASN A 65 7.00 -6.34 -3.82
C ASN A 65 5.79 -5.38 -3.94
N LEU A 66 5.54 -4.64 -2.86
CA LEU A 66 4.52 -3.61 -2.81
C LEU A 66 5.18 -2.23 -2.93
N HIS A 67 4.58 -1.36 -3.74
CA HIS A 67 5.00 0.03 -3.86
C HIS A 67 3.77 0.92 -3.80
N ALA A 68 3.91 2.09 -3.18
CA ALA A 68 2.88 3.11 -3.24
C ALA A 68 3.51 4.50 -3.33
N ARG A 69 2.79 5.41 -3.98
CA ARG A 69 3.11 6.83 -4.03
C ARG A 69 1.90 7.63 -3.58
N VAL A 70 2.15 8.66 -2.79
CA VAL A 70 1.14 9.62 -2.37
C VAL A 70 1.61 11.00 -2.76
N PHE A 71 0.76 11.71 -3.52
CA PHE A 71 1.01 13.05 -4.02
C PHE A 71 0.24 14.05 -3.17
N PHE A 72 0.86 15.16 -2.81
CA PHE A 72 0.28 16.22 -2.00
C PHE A 72 0.07 17.48 -2.83
N GLY A 73 -1.01 18.21 -2.54
CA GLY A 73 -1.30 19.52 -3.10
C GLY A 73 -0.56 20.64 -2.37
N PRO A 74 -0.64 21.87 -2.89
CA PRO A 74 -0.07 23.06 -2.23
C PRO A 74 -0.73 23.38 -0.88
N ASP A 75 -1.93 22.87 -0.64
CA ASP A 75 -2.66 22.94 0.63
C ASP A 75 -2.19 21.88 1.65
N GLY A 76 -1.21 21.04 1.29
CA GLY A 76 -0.66 19.98 2.12
C GLY A 76 -1.51 18.71 2.17
N ARG A 77 -2.61 18.64 1.41
CA ARG A 77 -3.53 17.48 1.41
C ARG A 77 -3.21 16.52 0.29
N VAL A 78 -3.60 15.26 0.43
CA VAL A 78 -3.44 14.26 -0.63
C VAL A 78 -4.18 14.71 -1.89
N ARG A 79 -3.47 14.90 -3.00
CA ARG A 79 -4.06 15.22 -4.32
C ARG A 79 -4.20 14.00 -5.22
N GLY A 80 -3.47 12.92 -4.92
CA GLY A 80 -3.50 11.68 -5.68
C GLY A 80 -2.71 10.59 -4.99
N LYS A 81 -2.93 9.33 -5.41
CA LYS A 81 -2.20 8.18 -4.89
C LYS A 81 -2.11 7.07 -5.94
N GLU A 82 -1.04 6.29 -5.88
CA GLU A 82 -0.77 5.15 -6.75
C GLU A 82 -0.38 3.93 -5.89
N TRP A 83 -0.85 2.75 -6.28
CA TRP A 83 -0.52 1.47 -5.67
C TRP A 83 -0.03 0.49 -6.72
N MET A 84 0.98 -0.30 -6.36
CA MET A 84 1.50 -1.38 -7.18
C MET A 84 1.79 -2.61 -6.33
N ASP A 85 1.25 -3.76 -6.75
CA ASP A 85 1.67 -5.08 -6.30
C ASP A 85 2.28 -5.83 -7.49
N ALA A 86 3.61 -5.87 -7.52
CA ALA A 86 4.33 -6.47 -8.63
C ALA A 86 4.25 -8.02 -8.63
N ARG A 87 3.96 -8.66 -7.47
CA ARG A 87 3.76 -10.12 -7.43
C ARG A 87 2.48 -10.52 -8.14
N ARG A 88 1.43 -9.70 -7.99
CA ARG A 88 0.10 -9.96 -8.57
C ARG A 88 -0.10 -9.30 -9.93
N GLY A 89 0.79 -8.38 -10.31
CA GLY A 89 0.63 -7.56 -11.52
C GLY A 89 -0.51 -6.55 -11.38
N GLU A 90 -0.83 -6.14 -10.15
CA GLU A 90 -1.89 -5.19 -9.87
C GLU A 90 -1.31 -3.78 -9.82
N TRP A 91 -1.92 -2.87 -10.58
CA TRP A 91 -1.61 -1.45 -10.54
C TRP A 91 -2.92 -0.69 -10.42
N ASP A 92 -2.97 0.25 -9.48
CA ASP A 92 -4.14 1.09 -9.26
C ASP A 92 -3.75 2.54 -8.99
N GLY A 93 -4.62 3.47 -9.37
CA GLY A 93 -4.35 4.89 -9.34
C GLY A 93 -3.44 5.35 -10.48
N ARG A 94 -3.16 6.66 -10.49
CA ARG A 94 -2.31 7.31 -11.47
C ARG A 94 -1.78 8.62 -10.92
N HIS A 95 -0.65 9.08 -11.44
CA HIS A 95 -0.12 10.40 -11.15
C HIS A 95 -1.19 11.45 -11.49
N PRO A 96 -1.51 12.37 -10.57
CA PRO A 96 -2.63 13.30 -10.69
C PRO A 96 -2.55 14.15 -11.97
N ASP A 97 -1.33 14.47 -12.42
CA ASP A 97 -1.10 15.28 -13.62
C ASP A 97 -0.99 14.48 -14.94
N SER A 98 -1.29 13.18 -14.94
CA SER A 98 -1.21 12.37 -16.18
C SER A 98 -2.41 12.61 -17.11
N ASP A 99 -2.13 12.80 -18.41
CA ASP A 99 -3.16 12.84 -19.46
C ASP A 99 -4.04 11.59 -19.41
N PRO A 100 -5.38 11.70 -19.48
CA PRO A 100 -6.26 10.54 -19.42
C PRO A 100 -5.83 9.47 -20.44
N PRO A 101 -5.95 8.17 -20.10
CA PRO A 101 -5.64 7.13 -21.06
C PRO A 101 -6.46 7.36 -22.33
N PRO A 102 -5.89 7.13 -23.53
CA PRO A 102 -6.62 7.31 -24.77
C PRO A 102 -7.91 6.47 -24.70
N GLN A 103 -9.06 7.07 -24.98
CA GLN A 103 -10.38 6.41 -24.90
C GLN A 103 -10.62 5.36 -26.02
N GLY A 104 -9.57 4.72 -26.52
CA GLY A 104 -9.64 3.65 -27.51
C GLY A 104 -9.56 2.29 -26.86
N GLU A 105 -10.32 1.32 -27.38
CA GLU A 105 -10.20 -0.09 -27.01
C GLU A 105 -8.73 -0.50 -26.96
N VAL A 106 -8.30 -1.09 -25.83
CA VAL A 106 -6.98 -1.67 -25.67
C VAL A 106 -6.84 -2.81 -26.68
N ARG A 107 -6.39 -2.51 -27.90
CA ARG A 107 -5.97 -3.53 -28.84
C ARG A 107 -4.66 -4.09 -28.32
N GLU A 108 -4.79 -5.21 -27.60
CA GLU A 108 -3.68 -6.06 -27.20
C GLU A 108 -2.76 -6.29 -28.40
N SER A 109 -1.65 -5.54 -28.44
CA SER A 109 -0.69 -5.63 -29.52
C SER A 109 0.15 -6.87 -29.26
N ARG A 110 -0.38 -8.04 -29.68
CA ARG A 110 0.37 -9.29 -29.76
C ARG A 110 1.60 -9.05 -30.63
N ARG A 111 2.74 -8.78 -30.00
CA ARG A 111 4.05 -8.74 -30.67
C ARG A 111 4.28 -10.12 -31.28
N ARG A 112 4.07 -10.23 -32.59
CA ARG A 112 4.49 -11.40 -33.37
C ARG A 112 6.00 -11.28 -33.52
N ASN A 113 6.76 -12.10 -32.79
CA ASN A 113 8.18 -12.25 -33.02
C ASN A 113 8.36 -12.94 -34.38
N THR A 114 8.65 -12.16 -35.43
CA THR A 114 9.03 -12.73 -36.72
C THR A 114 10.51 -13.05 -36.66
N THR A 115 10.85 -14.33 -36.49
CA THR A 115 12.21 -14.85 -36.65
C THR A 115 12.63 -14.65 -38.11
N VAL A 116 13.61 -13.77 -38.35
CA VAL A 116 14.31 -13.70 -39.64
C VAL A 116 15.36 -14.80 -39.64
N LYS A 117 15.21 -15.81 -40.51
CA LYS A 117 16.24 -16.83 -40.76
C LYS A 117 17.31 -16.23 -41.69
N PRO A 118 18.61 -16.56 -41.49
CA PRO A 118 19.71 -16.06 -42.32
C PRO A 118 19.64 -16.60 -43.76
#